data_AF-A0A8T4WQC4-F1
#
_entry.id   AF-A0A8T4WQC4-F1
#
_cell.length_a   1.000
_cell.length_b   1.000
_cell.length_c   1.000
_cell.angle_alpha   90.00
_cell.angle_beta   90.00
_cell.angle_gamma   90.00
#
_symmetry.space_group_name_H-M   'P 1'
#
loop_
_entity.id
_entity.type
_entity.pdbx_description
1 polymer ?
#
loop_
_entity_poly.entity_id
_entity_poly.type
_entity_poly.pdbx_seq_one_letter_code
_entity_poly.pdbx_strand_id
1 'polypeptide(L)'
;MIKEKHFSAKYDFHTGLLSKTCFFLGFILFLISLVEFILEINILLEPGSYFALGLLFVGFGGISWFFHSQFAKLSEIAAEIENEQHKK
;
A
#
# COMPACT_ATOMS: atom_id res chain seq x y z
N MET A 1 18.34 -23.62 -1.52
CA MET A 1 17.10 -23.69 -2.32
C MET A 1 16.24 -22.49 -1.93
N ILE A 2 16.46 -21.35 -2.58
CA ILE A 2 15.74 -20.11 -2.30
C ILE A 2 14.38 -20.28 -2.97
N LYS A 3 13.32 -20.47 -2.18
CA LYS A 3 11.95 -20.48 -2.71
C LYS A 3 11.66 -19.08 -3.24
N GLU A 4 11.70 -18.91 -4.55
CA GLU A 4 11.17 -17.73 -5.21
C GLU A 4 9.68 -17.63 -4.85
N LYS A 5 9.39 -16.77 -3.88
CA LYS A 5 8.01 -16.39 -3.59
C LYS A 5 7.56 -15.53 -4.76
N HIS A 6 6.96 -16.17 -5.76
CA HIS A 6 6.24 -15.48 -6.82
C HIS A 6 5.31 -14.46 -6.17
N PHE A 7 5.64 -13.19 -6.38
CA PHE A 7 4.91 -12.04 -5.90
C PHE A 7 3.60 -11.96 -6.71
N SER A 8 2.65 -12.83 -6.38
CA SER A 8 1.36 -12.86 -7.04
C SER A 8 0.52 -11.73 -6.49
N ALA A 9 0.07 -10.83 -7.38
CA ALA A 9 -0.87 -9.76 -7.04
C ALA A 9 -2.11 -10.28 -6.28
N LYS A 10 -2.48 -11.55 -6.49
CA LYS A 10 -3.56 -12.24 -5.79
C LYS A 10 -3.32 -12.40 -4.28
N TYR A 11 -2.07 -12.55 -3.84
CA TYR A 11 -1.70 -12.59 -2.43
C TYR A 11 -1.61 -11.19 -1.82
N ASP A 12 -1.14 -10.22 -2.59
CA ASP A 12 -0.80 -8.88 -2.09
C ASP A 12 -2.05 -8.06 -1.72
N PHE A 13 -3.11 -8.17 -2.54
CA PHE A 13 -4.43 -7.61 -2.25
C PHE A 13 -5.17 -8.29 -1.10
N HIS A 14 -4.75 -9.48 -0.64
CA HIS A 14 -5.37 -10.15 0.50
C HIS A 14 -4.67 -9.81 1.81
N THR A 15 -3.37 -9.53 1.81
CA THR A 15 -2.62 -9.20 3.04
C THR A 15 -2.58 -7.69 3.34
N GLY A 16 -2.91 -6.83 2.37
CA GLY A 16 -2.77 -5.39 2.49
C GLY A 16 -1.32 -4.95 2.69
N LEU A 17 -0.36 -5.80 2.31
CA LEU A 17 1.07 -5.56 2.50
C LEU A 17 1.51 -4.38 1.62
N LEU A 18 1.14 -4.40 0.34
CA LEU A 18 1.42 -3.32 -0.60
C LEU A 18 0.90 -1.96 -0.12
N SER A 19 -0.33 -1.88 0.40
CA SER A 19 -0.84 -0.61 0.92
C SER A 19 -0.03 -0.11 2.11
N LYS A 20 0.31 -1.01 3.05
CA LYS A 20 1.14 -0.68 4.23
C LYS A 20 2.54 -0.23 3.81
N THR A 21 3.16 -0.92 2.86
CA THR A 21 4.48 -0.56 2.33
C THR A 21 4.45 0.80 1.64
N CYS A 22 3.43 1.08 0.82
CA CYS A 22 3.27 2.39 0.18
C CYS A 22 3.05 3.52 1.20
N PHE A 23 2.22 3.32 2.22
CA PHE A 23 2.06 4.32 3.28
C PHE A 23 3.35 4.54 4.07
N PHE A 24 4.10 3.48 4.38
CA PHE A 24 5.39 3.58 5.07
C PHE A 24 6.43 4.35 4.25
N LEU A 25 6.56 4.03 2.96
CA LEU A 25 7.44 4.76 2.04
C LEU A 25 7.02 6.22 1.90
N GLY A 26 5.72 6.49 1.75
CA GLY A 26 5.19 7.86 1.69
C GLY A 26 5.52 8.65 2.96
N PHE A 27 5.38 8.04 4.13
CA PHE A 27 5.74 8.67 5.41
C PHE A 27 7.24 8.97 5.52
N ILE A 28 8.11 8.04 5.11
CA ILE A 28 9.56 8.28 5.07
C ILE A 28 9.90 9.47 4.16
N LEU A 29 9.29 9.53 2.98
CA LEU A 29 9.51 10.63 2.04
C LEU A 29 9.08 11.99 2.61
N PHE A 30 7.99 12.02 3.39
CA PHE A 30 7.60 13.23 4.12
C PHE A 30 8.63 13.64 5.16
N LEU A 31 9.19 12.69 5.92
CA LEU A 31 10.25 13.01 6.89
C LEU A 31 11.49 13.58 6.21
N ILE A 32 11.91 12.99 5.08
CA ILE A 32 13.03 13.49 4.29
C ILE A 32 12.75 14.92 3.82
N SER A 33 11.58 15.16 3.23
CA SER A 33 11.19 16.49 2.77
C SER A 33 11.13 17.52 3.90
N LEU A 34 10.72 17.12 5.10
CA LEU A 34 10.68 17.99 6.27
C LEU A 34 12.09 18.35 6.76
N VAL A 35 13.02 17.38 6.75
CA VAL A 35 14.43 17.61 7.10
C VAL A 35 15.11 18.52 6.08
N GLU A 36 14.87 18.30 4.78
CA GLU A 36 15.36 19.18 3.71
C GLU A 36 14.88 20.62 3.90
N PHE A 37 13.60 20.79 4.24
CA PHE A 37 13.02 22.10 4.49
C PHE A 37 13.64 22.80 5.71
N ILE A 38 13.84 22.08 6.81
CA ILE A 38 14.43 22.64 8.05
C ILE A 38 15.90 23.02 7.86
N LEU A 39 16.65 22.20 7.12
CA LEU A 39 18.10 22.37 6.94
C LEU A 39 18.45 23.20 5.70
N GLU A 40 17.46 23.71 4.96
CA GLU A 40 17.62 24.43 3.68
C GLU A 40 18.55 23.69 2.70
N ILE A 41 18.51 22.36 2.73
CA ILE A 41 19.38 21.54 1.88
C ILE A 41 18.81 21.56 0.47
N ASN A 42 19.49 22.28 -0.43
CA ASN A 42 19.25 22.20 -1.86
C ASN A 42 19.88 20.90 -2.40
N ILE A 43 19.17 19.78 -2.24
CA ILE A 43 19.55 18.49 -2.84
C ILE A 43 19.36 18.55 -4.36
N LEU A 44 20.04 17.67 -5.10
CA LEU A 44 20.07 17.56 -6.57
C LEU A 44 18.68 17.48 -7.26
N LEU A 45 17.61 17.16 -6.52
CA LEU A 45 16.23 17.16 -7.03
C LEU A 45 15.59 18.52 -6.76
N GLU A 46 14.70 18.96 -7.66
CA GLU A 46 13.97 20.23 -7.47
C GLU A 46 13.29 20.27 -6.10
N PRO A 47 13.35 21.41 -5.39
CA PRO A 47 12.73 21.56 -4.07
C PRO A 47 11.26 21.17 -4.13
N GLY A 48 10.85 20.27 -3.23
CA GLY A 48 9.48 19.72 -3.19
C GLY A 48 9.27 18.42 -3.97
N SER A 49 10.27 17.90 -4.68
CA SER A 49 10.13 16.62 -5.40
C SER A 49 9.82 15.43 -4.49
N TYR A 50 10.47 15.34 -3.32
CA TYR A 50 10.20 14.26 -2.35
C TYR A 50 8.81 14.38 -1.71
N PHE A 51 8.31 15.60 -1.53
CA PHE A 51 6.95 15.85 -1.07
C PHE A 51 5.91 15.33 -2.08
N ALA A 52 6.09 15.64 -3.37
CA ALA A 52 5.22 15.17 -4.44
C ALA A 52 5.24 13.63 -4.57
N LEU A 53 6.43 13.02 -4.49
CA LEU A 53 6.58 11.57 -4.46
C LEU A 53 5.89 10.96 -3.23
N GLY A 54 6.02 11.56 -2.06
CA GLY A 54 5.34 11.14 -0.84
C GLY A 54 3.83 11.12 -0.99
N LEU A 55 3.25 12.17 -1.58
CA LEU A 55 1.82 12.24 -1.89
C LEU A 55 1.37 11.13 -2.85
N LEU A 56 2.15 10.82 -3.88
CA LEU A 56 1.84 9.74 -4.82
C LEU A 56 1.84 8.37 -4.11
N PHE A 57 2.83 8.10 -3.25
CA PHE A 57 2.89 6.86 -2.48
C PHE A 57 1.72 6.72 -1.50
N VAL A 58 1.34 7.80 -0.81
CA VAL A 58 0.18 7.80 0.09
C VAL A 58 -1.13 7.61 -0.70
N GLY A 59 -1.29 8.31 -1.83
CA GLY A 59 -2.48 8.15 -2.69
C GLY A 59 -2.61 6.73 -3.23
N PHE A 60 -1.52 6.17 -3.75
CA PHE A 60 -1.48 4.81 -4.25
C PHE A 60 -1.70 3.77 -3.14
N GLY A 61 -1.15 4.01 -1.95
CA GLY A 61 -1.42 3.23 -0.75
C GLY A 61 -2.91 3.24 -0.38
N GLY A 62 -3.56 4.41 -0.42
CA GLY A 62 -4.99 4.57 -0.16
C GLY A 62 -5.87 3.82 -1.15
N ILE A 63 -5.59 3.93 -2.45
CA ILE A 63 -6.31 3.19 -3.50
C ILE A 63 -6.14 1.68 -3.29
N SER A 64 -4.92 1.23 -3.02
CA SER A 64 -4.63 -0.18 -2.78
C SER A 64 -5.34 -0.71 -1.52
N TRP A 65 -5.40 0.10 -0.46
CA TRP A 65 -6.13 -0.23 0.77
C TRP A 65 -7.64 -0.33 0.54
N PHE A 66 -8.20 0.55 -0.28
CA PHE A 66 -9.61 0.50 -0.66
C PHE A 66 -9.94 -0.83 -1.38
N PHE A 67 -9.15 -1.19 -2.40
CA PHE A 67 -9.36 -2.46 -3.09
C PHE A 67 -9.19 -3.67 -2.17
N HIS A 68 -8.18 -3.69 -1.31
CA HIS A 68 -8.01 -4.74 -0.30
C HIS A 68 -9.28 -4.90 0.56
N SER A 69 -9.86 -3.80 1.04
CA SER A 69 -11.07 -3.82 1.84
C SER A 69 -12.28 -4.34 1.08
N GLN A 70 -12.42 -4.00 -0.20
CA GLN A 70 -13.50 -4.51 -1.06
C GLN A 70 -13.36 -6.02 -1.31
N PHE A 71 -12.15 -6.49 -1.62
CA PHE A 71 -11.89 -7.92 -1.83
C PHE A 71 -12.09 -8.75 -0.56
N ALA A 72 -11.70 -8.23 0.61
CA ALA A 72 -11.94 -8.90 1.89
C ALA A 72 -13.44 -9.13 2.13
N LYS A 73 -14.26 -8.10 1.93
CA LYS A 73 -15.73 -8.21 2.06
C LYS A 73 -16.33 -9.21 1.07
N LEU A 74 -15.90 -9.18 -0.19
CA LEU A 74 -16.38 -10.13 -1.20
C LEU A 74 -16.01 -11.57 -0.84
N SER A 75 -14.81 -11.79 -0.30
CA SER A 75 -14.36 -13.11 0.14
C SER A 75 -15.18 -13.63 1.32
N GLU A 76 -15.54 -12.75 2.26
CA GLU A 76 -16.37 -13.10 3.42
C GLU A 76 -17.78 -13.51 2.98
N ILE A 77 -18.40 -12.73 2.10
CA ILE A 77 -19.72 -13.04 1.54
C ILE A 77 -19.70 -14.37 0.77
N ALA A 78 -18.66 -14.63 -0.02
CA ALA A 78 -18.52 -15.89 -0.74
C ALA A 78 -18.42 -17.09 0.23
N ALA A 79 -17.67 -16.95 1.32
CA ALA A 79 -17.54 -17.99 2.34
C ALA A 79 -18.84 -18.24 3.12
N GLU A 80 -19.65 -17.20 3.35
CA GLU A 80 -20.96 -17.32 3.98
C GLU A 80 -21.94 -18.11 3.09
N ILE A 81 -22.00 -17.76 1.80
CA ILE A 81 -22.85 -18.46 0.82
C ILE A 81 -22.48 -19.95 0.69
N GLU A 82 -21.19 -20.27 0.66
CA GLU A 82 -20.71 -21.65 0.58
C GLU A 82 -21.13 -22.49 1.80
N ASN A 83 -21.08 -21.90 3.00
CA ASN A 83 -21.52 -22.55 4.23
C ASN A 83 -23.05 -22.72 4.33
N GLU A 84 -23.84 -21.79 3.79
CA GLU A 84 -25.30 -21.93 3.72
C GLU A 84 -25.74 -23.01 2.72
N GLN A 85 -25.04 -23.16 1.61
CA GLN A 85 -25.28 -24.20 0.60
C GLN A 85 -25.01 -25.60 1.15
N HIS A 86 -23.96 -25.77 1.97
CA HIS A 86 -23.61 -27.06 2.58
C HIS A 86 -24.51 -27.49 3.76
N LYS A 87 -25.35 -26.58 4.28
CA LYS A 87 -26.31 -26.87 5.38
C LYS A 87 -27.71 -27.27 4.90
N LYS A 88 -28.01 -27.17 3.60
CA LYS A 88 -29.26 -27.64 2.98
C LYS A 88 -29.09 -29.02 2.38
#